data_AF-A0A4S8MD66-F1
#
_entry.id   AF-A0A4S8MD66-F1
#
_cell.length_a   1.000
_cell.length_b   1.000
_cell.length_c   1.000
_cell.angle_alpha   90.00
_cell.angle_beta   90.00
_cell.angle_gamma   90.00
#
_symmetry.space_group_name_H-M   'P 1'
#
loop_
_entity.id
_entity.type
_entity.pdbx_description
1 polymer ?
#
loop_
_entity_poly.entity_id
_entity_poly.type
_entity_poly.pdbx_seq_one_letter_code
_entity_poly.pdbx_strand_id
1 'polypeptide(L)'
;MAKSSAVHEKVLKNPIFKKSCLELVIDEAHCVSEWGNDDFRLDYAEVGVLLARLPSTVAVLAASATMPTDVASDILGKLVKT
;
A
#
# COMPACT_ATOMS: atom_id res chain seq x y z
N MET A 1 -3.22 11.93 -1.68
CA MET A 1 -3.47 12.21 -0.24
C MET A 1 -2.40 11.61 0.68
N ALA A 2 -2.13 10.31 0.65
CA ALA A 2 -1.15 9.66 1.53
C ALA A 2 0.32 10.10 1.33
N LYS A 3 0.64 10.62 0.14
CA LYS A 3 1.97 11.17 -0.22
C LYS A 3 2.21 12.59 0.30
N SER A 4 1.15 13.31 0.69
CA SER A 4 1.25 14.71 1.09
C SER A 4 2.24 14.87 2.25
N SER A 5 3.14 15.85 2.14
CA SER A 5 4.05 16.21 3.23
C SER A 5 3.30 16.50 4.52
N ALA A 6 2.08 17.04 4.44
CA ALA A 6 1.24 17.27 5.61
C ALA A 6 0.83 15.96 6.30
N VAL A 7 0.47 14.91 5.53
CA VAL A 7 0.14 13.59 6.08
C VAL A 7 1.38 12.92 6.66
N HIS A 8 2.51 13.00 5.96
CA HIS A 8 3.77 12.45 6.47
C HIS A 8 4.17 13.07 7.81
N GLU A 9 4.19 14.40 7.88
CA GLU A 9 4.63 15.13 9.07
C GLU A 9 3.65 15.02 10.24
N LYS A 10 2.34 15.14 9.98
CA LYS A 10 1.34 15.18 11.06
C LYS A 10 0.84 13.80 11.50
N VAL A 11 0.86 12.81 10.60
CA VAL A 11 0.30 11.47 10.85
C VAL A 11 1.39 10.42 10.90
N LEU A 12 2.12 10.20 9.79
CA LEU A 12 3.04 9.06 9.69
C LEU A 12 4.24 9.17 10.63
N LYS A 13 4.71 10.38 10.94
CA LYS A 13 5.79 10.63 11.92
C LYS A 13 5.30 10.69 13.36
N ASN A 14 3.99 10.76 13.60
CA ASN A 14 3.45 10.84 14.94
C ASN A 14 3.72 9.54 15.72
N PRO A 15 4.37 9.60 16.91
CA PRO A 15 4.75 8.40 17.67
C PRO A 15 3.54 7.61 18.19
N ILE A 16 2.42 8.26 18.47
CA ILE A 16 1.17 7.59 18.87
C ILE A 16 0.62 6.82 17.68
N PHE A 17 0.53 7.46 16.52
CA PHE A 17 0.07 6.79 15.30
C PHE A 17 0.95 5.57 14.96
N LYS A 18 2.28 5.72 14.99
CA LYS A 18 3.20 4.60 14.73
C LYS A 18 3.02 3.43 15.69
N LYS A 19 2.76 3.69 16.97
CA LYS A 19 2.54 2.63 17.98
C LYS A 19 1.16 1.98 17.86
N SER A 20 0.17 2.70 17.34
CA SER A 20 -1.22 2.24 17.26
C SER A 20 -1.66 1.78 15.88
N CYS A 21 -0.86 1.99 14.83
CA CYS A 21 -1.12 1.48 13.49
C CYS A 21 -0.78 -0.01 13.47
N LEU A 22 -1.80 -0.86 13.26
CA LEU A 22 -1.65 -2.31 13.28
C LEU A 22 -1.55 -2.90 11.88
N GLU A 23 -2.30 -2.32 10.93
CA GLU A 23 -2.45 -2.88 9.59
C GLU A 23 -2.65 -1.78 8.55
N LEU A 24 -2.10 -2.01 7.36
CA LEU A 24 -2.43 -1.28 6.14
C LEU A 24 -3.28 -2.19 5.26
N VAL A 25 -4.50 -1.75 4.97
CA VAL A 25 -5.40 -2.43 4.03
C VAL A 25 -5.38 -1.69 2.70
N ILE A 26 -5.10 -2.41 1.62
CA ILE A 26 -5.15 -1.92 0.24
C ILE A 26 -6.35 -2.57 -0.42
N ASP A 27 -7.40 -1.78 -0.59
CA ASP A 27 -8.57 -2.17 -1.37
C ASP A 27 -8.26 -2.05 -2.88
N GLU A 28 -8.95 -2.84 -3.70
CA GLU A 28 -8.67 -2.99 -5.13
C GLU A 28 -7.20 -3.20 -5.48
N ALA A 29 -6.55 -4.11 -4.74
CA ALA A 29 -5.11 -4.36 -4.84
C ALA A 29 -4.63 -4.80 -6.22
N HIS A 30 -5.51 -5.29 -7.11
CA HIS A 30 -5.15 -5.60 -8.51
C HIS A 30 -4.54 -4.37 -9.22
N CYS A 31 -4.93 -3.15 -8.82
CA CYS A 31 -4.39 -1.88 -9.33
C CYS A 31 -2.87 -1.71 -9.11
N VAL A 32 -2.24 -2.47 -8.21
CA VAL A 32 -0.78 -2.45 -7.97
C VAL A 32 -0.01 -3.18 -9.08
N SER A 33 -0.64 -4.18 -9.71
CA SER A 33 0.01 -5.10 -10.65
C SER A 33 -0.53 -4.97 -12.07
N GLU A 34 -1.82 -5.16 -12.26
CA GLU A 34 -2.44 -5.19 -13.58
C GLU A 34 -2.81 -3.80 -14.08
N TRP A 35 -2.40 -3.52 -15.31
CA TRP A 35 -2.79 -2.34 -16.08
C TRP A 35 -4.16 -2.63 -16.69
N GLY A 36 -5.24 -2.29 -16.00
CA GLY A 36 -6.57 -2.31 -16.59
C GLY A 36 -6.70 -1.25 -17.68
N ASN A 37 -7.35 -1.58 -18.80
CA ASN A 37 -7.46 -0.71 -19.98
C ASN A 37 -8.13 0.65 -19.71
N ASP A 38 -8.87 0.83 -18.60
CA ASP A 38 -9.63 2.06 -18.32
C ASP A 38 -9.52 2.63 -16.88
N ASP A 39 -8.90 1.93 -15.91
CA ASP A 39 -8.91 2.31 -14.48
C ASP A 39 -7.52 2.43 -13.82
N PHE A 40 -6.48 2.66 -14.62
CA PHE A 40 -5.12 2.79 -14.09
C PHE A 40 -4.96 4.05 -13.22
N ARG A 41 -4.66 3.84 -11.94
CA ARG A 41 -4.26 4.91 -11.02
C ARG A 41 -2.76 4.81 -10.75
N LEU A 42 -1.98 5.69 -11.37
CA LEU A 42 -0.54 5.90 -11.09
C LEU A 42 -0.21 5.92 -9.59
N ASP A 43 -1.15 6.38 -8.77
CA ASP A 43 -0.99 6.42 -7.32
C ASP A 43 -0.79 5.04 -6.64
N TYR A 44 -1.31 3.95 -7.21
CA TYR A 44 -1.15 2.59 -6.64
C TYR A 44 0.24 2.01 -6.85
N ALA A 45 0.92 2.37 -7.94
CA ALA A 45 2.31 1.94 -8.19
C ALA A 45 3.28 2.44 -7.11
N GLU A 46 2.92 3.52 -6.41
CA GLU A 46 3.75 4.13 -5.38
C GLU A 46 3.38 3.71 -3.96
N VAL A 47 2.48 2.73 -3.77
CA VAL A 47 2.05 2.29 -2.43
C VAL A 47 3.22 1.77 -1.59
N GLY A 48 4.29 1.25 -2.23
CA GLY A 48 5.54 0.87 -1.58
C GLY A 48 6.21 2.03 -0.81
N VAL A 49 6.05 3.28 -1.25
CA VAL A 49 6.56 4.47 -0.53
C VAL A 49 5.84 4.66 0.80
N LEU A 50 4.53 4.35 0.85
CA LEU A 50 3.77 4.39 2.10
C LEU A 50 4.27 3.29 3.04
N LEU A 51 4.48 2.07 2.52
CA LEU A 51 5.00 0.94 3.29
C LEU A 51 6.36 1.25 3.92
N ALA A 52 7.27 1.89 3.18
CA ALA A 52 8.59 2.30 3.67
C ALA A 52 8.53 3.34 4.80
N ARG A 53 7.41 4.07 4.95
CA ARG A 53 7.21 5.09 6.00
C ARG A 53 6.53 4.52 7.26
N LEU A 54 5.90 3.36 7.16
CA LEU A 54 5.24 2.69 8.27
C LEU A 54 6.23 1.79 9.03
N PRO A 55 6.00 1.53 10.33
CA PRO A 55 6.79 0.54 11.07
C PRO A 55 6.78 -0.84 10.36
N SER A 56 7.88 -1.58 10.48
CA SER A 56 7.99 -2.93 9.91
C SER A 56 6.96 -3.90 10.49
N THR A 57 6.51 -3.66 11.73
CA THR A 57 5.50 -4.45 12.44
C THR A 57 4.08 -4.31 11.89
N VAL A 58 3.81 -3.29 11.06
CA VAL A 58 2.48 -3.10 10.45
C VAL A 58 2.25 -4.16 9.39
N ALA A 59 1.20 -4.96 9.57
CA ALA A 59 0.75 -5.96 8.59
C ALA A 59 0.19 -5.29 7.33
N VAL A 60 0.21 -6.02 6.21
CA VAL A 60 -0.34 -5.54 4.93
C VAL A 60 -1.36 -6.54 4.44
N LEU A 61 -2.60 -6.09 4.23
CA LEU A 61 -3.67 -6.85 3.61
C LEU A 61 -3.99 -6.25 2.25
N ALA A 62 -3.82 -7.06 1.21
CA ALA A 62 -4.23 -6.72 -0.15
C ALA A 62 -5.54 -7.44 -0.46
N ALA A 63 -6.60 -6.69 -0.75
CA ALA A 63 -7.92 -7.23 -1.04
C ALA A 63 -8.42 -6.71 -2.39
N SER A 64 -9.10 -7.58 -3.16
CA SER A 64 -9.84 -7.21 -4.35
C SER A 64 -10.84 -8.30 -4.73
N ALA A 65 -11.87 -7.94 -5.49
CA ALA A 65 -12.83 -8.90 -6.04
C ALA A 65 -12.20 -9.86 -7.07
N THR A 66 -11.22 -9.39 -7.85
CA THR A 66 -10.51 -10.19 -8.85
C THR A 66 -9.01 -10.08 -8.65
N MET A 67 -8.33 -11.22 -8.49
CA MET A 67 -6.88 -11.27 -8.34
C MET A 67 -6.34 -12.61 -8.89
N PRO A 68 -6.11 -12.70 -10.21
CA PRO A 68 -5.45 -13.85 -10.84
C PRO A 68 -4.07 -14.14 -10.23
N THR A 69 -3.57 -15.36 -10.39
CA THR A 69 -2.36 -15.83 -9.68
C THR A 69 -1.09 -15.06 -10.04
N ASP A 70 -0.93 -14.66 -11.29
CA ASP A 70 0.15 -13.81 -11.79
C ASP A 70 0.09 -12.40 -11.19
N VAL A 71 -1.11 -11.80 -11.15
CA VAL A 71 -1.37 -10.52 -10.49
C VAL A 71 -1.04 -10.60 -9.00
N ALA A 72 -1.52 -11.64 -8.31
CA ALA A 72 -1.26 -11.86 -6.89
C ALA A 72 0.25 -11.97 -6.61
N SER A 73 0.98 -12.68 -7.47
CA SER A 73 2.42 -12.89 -7.34
C SER A 73 3.20 -11.58 -7.52
N ASP A 74 2.81 -10.75 -8.48
CA ASP A 74 3.44 -9.44 -8.70
C ASP A 74 3.09 -8.43 -7.58
N ILE A 75 1.83 -8.41 -7.10
CA ILE A 75 1.46 -7.64 -5.90
C ILE A 75 2.35 -8.05 -4.72
N LEU A 76 2.52 -9.35 -4.47
CA LEU A 76 3.35 -9.84 -3.39
C LEU A 76 4.79 -9.35 -3.55
N GLY A 77 5.37 -9.46 -4.75
CA GLY A 77 6.72 -8.95 -5.03
C GLY A 77 6.88 -7.44 -4.76
N LYS A 78 5.83 -6.65 -4.99
CA LYS A 78 5.84 -5.19 -4.80
C LYS A 78 5.56 -4.74 -3.36
N LEU A 79 4.86 -5.55 -2.56
CA LEU A 79 4.44 -5.21 -1.20
C LEU A 79 5.27 -5.88 -0.10
N VAL A 80 6.16 -6.81 -0.43
CA VAL A 80 7.11 -7.39 0.52
C VAL A 80 8.07 -6.31 1.02
N LYS A 81 8.17 -6.16 2.34
CA LYS A 81 9.17 -5.30 3.00
C LYS A 81 10.52 -6.04 3.02
N THR A 82 11.51 -5.52 2.30
CA THR A 82 12.92 -5.93 2.39
C THR A 82 13.66 -5.26 3.54
#